data_AF-A0AAW9L3B3-F1
#
_entry.id   AF-A0AAW9L3B3-F1
#
_cell.length_a   1.000
_cell.length_b   1.000
_cell.length_c   1.000
_cell.angle_alpha   90.00
_cell.angle_beta   90.00
_cell.angle_gamma   90.00
#
_symmetry.space_group_name_H-M   'P 1'
#
loop_
_entity.id
_entity.type
_entity.pdbx_description
1 polymer ?
#
loop_
_entity_poly.entity_id
_entity_poly.type
_entity_poly.pdbx_seq_one_letter_code
_entity_poly.pdbx_strand_id
1 'polypeptide(L)'
;MADNPGGGSAEDGTVVLEALLDAGVEDAALALIVDPAAVDAAVEAGVGNTVAVELGGHVEDNGDPLPVEGRVRLISDGSYRNYGPMSRGLQVNLGRTAVLEIDGIDVVVGSHRQQPYDPEAFRSQGITPERQRVLVLKSTVHYRAAFEPMVGAVREVEAPGLCHPDLSRFDYEHVPRPLYPLDEDA
;
A
#
# COMPACT_ATOMS: atom_id res chain seq x y z
N MET A 1 6.24 5.65 -3.77
CA MET A 1 7.26 4.87 -4.51
C MET A 1 8.18 4.07 -3.60
N ALA A 2 8.67 4.66 -2.51
CA ALA A 2 9.68 4.05 -1.65
C ALA A 2 9.17 2.91 -0.76
N ASP A 3 7.87 2.88 -0.45
CA ASP A 3 7.27 1.72 0.20
C ASP A 3 6.67 0.75 -0.83
N ASN A 4 7.52 0.00 -1.52
CA ASN A 4 7.12 -0.98 -2.55
C ASN A 4 7.65 -2.39 -2.19
N PRO A 5 6.79 -3.37 -1.87
CA PRO A 5 7.23 -4.70 -1.48
C PRO A 5 7.93 -5.47 -2.62
N GLY A 6 7.66 -5.12 -3.88
CA GLY A 6 8.37 -5.70 -5.03
C GLY A 6 9.87 -5.32 -5.07
N GLY A 7 10.25 -4.24 -4.38
CA GLY A 7 11.64 -3.85 -4.16
C GLY A 7 12.18 -4.24 -2.78
N GLY A 8 11.40 -4.96 -1.96
CA GLY A 8 11.81 -5.44 -0.64
C GLY A 8 11.29 -4.63 0.56
N SER A 9 10.43 -3.62 0.35
CA SER A 9 9.88 -2.81 1.45
C SER A 9 8.86 -3.57 2.31
N ALA A 10 8.45 -2.95 3.42
CA ALA A 10 7.52 -3.51 4.40
C ALA A 10 6.03 -3.40 4.01
N GLU A 11 5.68 -2.47 3.13
CA GLU A 11 4.30 -2.17 2.70
C GLU A 11 3.37 -1.66 3.82
N ASP A 12 3.93 -1.21 4.93
CA ASP A 12 3.18 -0.67 6.08
C ASP A 12 3.18 0.86 6.14
N GLY A 13 3.82 1.57 5.21
CA GLY A 13 3.93 3.03 5.27
C GLY A 13 2.60 3.78 5.12
N THR A 14 2.44 4.84 5.90
CA THR A 14 1.17 5.57 6.12
C THR A 14 1.19 7.02 5.63
N VAL A 15 2.37 7.57 5.32
CA VAL A 15 2.56 9.00 4.97
C VAL A 15 1.62 9.50 3.87
N VAL A 16 1.32 8.67 2.86
CA VAL A 16 0.38 9.08 1.79
C VAL A 16 -1.06 9.06 2.28
N LEU A 17 -1.44 8.13 3.16
CA LEU A 17 -2.77 8.09 3.75
C LEU A 17 -2.98 9.32 4.65
N GLU A 18 -2.02 9.61 5.53
CA GLU A 18 -2.05 10.79 6.39
C GLU A 18 -2.23 12.08 5.58
N ALA A 19 -1.43 12.28 4.53
CA ALA A 19 -1.53 13.46 3.68
C ALA A 19 -2.89 13.58 2.95
N LEU A 20 -3.54 12.47 2.61
CA LEU A 20 -4.88 12.49 2.01
C LEU A 20 -5.95 12.86 3.03
N LEU A 21 -5.84 12.34 4.26
CA LEU A 21 -6.75 12.66 5.37
C LEU A 21 -6.63 14.15 5.76
N ASP A 22 -5.41 14.66 5.91
CA ASP A 22 -5.14 16.08 6.20
C ASP A 22 -5.70 17.02 5.12
N ALA A 23 -5.67 16.57 3.86
CA ALA A 23 -6.22 17.31 2.73
C ALA A 23 -7.74 17.17 2.58
N GLY A 24 -8.40 16.33 3.38
CA GLY A 24 -9.84 16.06 3.30
C GLY A 24 -10.25 15.40 1.98
N VAL A 25 -9.41 14.49 1.46
CA VAL A 25 -9.72 13.76 0.23
C VAL A 25 -10.71 12.64 0.51
N GLU A 26 -11.83 12.66 -0.21
CA GLU A 26 -12.86 11.61 -0.18
C GLU A 26 -12.92 10.87 -1.52
N ASP A 27 -13.69 9.76 -1.56
CA ASP A 27 -13.84 8.87 -2.72
C ASP A 27 -12.48 8.32 -3.20
N ALA A 28 -11.61 7.94 -2.26
CA ALA A 28 -10.29 7.40 -2.56
C ALA A 28 -10.17 5.95 -2.07
N ALA A 29 -9.26 5.20 -2.68
CA ALA A 29 -8.89 3.89 -2.19
C ALA A 29 -7.38 3.68 -2.16
N LEU A 30 -6.90 3.00 -1.12
CA LEU A 30 -5.51 2.64 -0.93
C LEU A 30 -5.38 1.13 -0.84
N ALA A 31 -4.54 0.55 -1.71
CA ALA A 31 -4.02 -0.80 -1.54
C ALA A 31 -2.49 -0.72 -1.60
N LEU A 32 -1.74 -1.21 -0.62
CA LEU A 32 -2.11 -1.95 0.60
C LEU A 32 -1.38 -1.33 1.80
N ILE A 33 -1.93 -1.46 3.01
CA ILE A 33 -1.15 -1.32 4.25
C ILE A 33 -1.05 -2.70 4.92
N VAL A 34 0.17 -3.14 5.19
CA VAL A 34 0.40 -4.40 5.92
C VAL A 34 0.39 -4.14 7.41
N ASP A 35 -0.63 -4.65 8.09
CA ASP A 35 -0.77 -4.55 9.54
C ASP A 35 -1.64 -5.70 10.08
N PRO A 36 -1.03 -6.86 10.41
CA PRO A 36 -1.77 -8.00 10.95
C PRO A 36 -2.54 -7.68 12.25
N ALA A 37 -2.03 -6.76 13.08
CA ALA A 37 -2.68 -6.41 14.35
C ALA A 37 -3.95 -5.58 14.10
N ALA A 38 -3.90 -4.62 13.17
CA ALA A 38 -5.08 -3.86 12.75
C ALA A 38 -6.13 -4.77 12.08
N VAL A 39 -5.70 -5.76 11.29
CA VAL A 39 -6.61 -6.77 10.74
C VAL A 39 -7.32 -7.55 11.85
N ASP A 40 -6.59 -8.05 12.84
CA ASP A 40 -7.19 -8.81 13.94
C ASP A 40 -8.15 -7.96 14.78
N ALA A 41 -7.81 -6.69 15.04
CA ALA A 41 -8.71 -5.74 15.69
C ALA A 41 -9.99 -5.48 14.88
N ALA A 42 -9.88 -5.30 13.56
CA ALA A 42 -11.03 -5.14 12.68
C ALA A 42 -11.93 -6.39 12.65
N VAL A 43 -11.33 -7.58 12.73
CA VAL A 43 -12.06 -8.86 12.81
C VAL A 43 -12.79 -9.01 14.13
N GLU A 44 -12.17 -8.63 15.24
CA GLU A 44 -12.80 -8.62 16.56
C GLU A 44 -13.97 -7.63 16.61
N ALA A 45 -13.80 -6.42 16.04
CA ALA A 45 -14.86 -5.43 15.95
C ALA A 45 -16.01 -5.89 15.05
N GLY A 46 -15.70 -6.53 13.93
CA GLY A 46 -16.68 -7.06 12.97
C GLY A 46 -17.21 -6.04 11.97
N VAL A 47 -17.67 -6.53 10.81
CA VAL A 47 -18.17 -5.70 9.70
C VAL A 47 -19.34 -4.82 10.15
N GLY A 48 -19.27 -3.54 9.78
CA GLY A 48 -20.26 -2.50 10.09
C GLY A 48 -19.95 -1.70 11.36
N ASN A 49 -19.04 -2.18 12.21
CA ASN A 49 -18.61 -1.48 13.41
C ASN A 49 -17.37 -0.62 13.15
N THR A 50 -17.13 0.32 14.05
CA THR A 50 -15.94 1.18 14.06
C THR A 50 -14.84 0.55 14.90
N VAL A 51 -13.60 0.70 14.46
CA VAL A 51 -12.38 0.28 15.18
C VAL A 51 -11.39 1.45 15.21
N ALA A 52 -10.73 1.65 16.35
CA ALA A 52 -9.63 2.59 16.50
C ALA A 52 -8.31 1.80 16.57
N VAL A 53 -7.35 2.14 15.71
CA VAL A 53 -6.06 1.43 15.58
C VAL A 53 -4.93 2.42 15.32
N GLU A 54 -3.71 2.03 15.70
CA GLU A 54 -2.46 2.62 15.23
C GLU A 54 -2.06 1.88 13.95
N LEU A 55 -2.46 2.40 12.80
CA LEU A 55 -2.36 1.71 11.51
C LEU A 55 -0.96 1.88 10.91
N GLY A 56 -0.34 0.77 10.50
CA GLY A 56 0.91 0.76 9.73
C GLY A 56 2.10 1.43 10.45
N GLY A 57 3.17 1.74 9.71
CA GLY A 57 4.34 2.48 10.21
C GLY A 57 5.09 1.79 11.36
N HIS A 58 5.00 0.47 11.48
CA HIS A 58 5.66 -0.29 12.55
C HIS A 58 7.10 -0.65 12.20
N VAL A 59 7.47 -0.57 10.92
CA VAL A 59 8.85 -0.76 10.43
C VAL A 59 9.56 0.58 10.33
N GLU A 60 10.79 0.62 10.87
CA GLU A 60 11.66 1.79 10.81
C GLU A 60 11.84 2.30 9.37
N ASP A 61 11.95 3.63 9.24
CA ASP A 61 12.12 4.36 7.97
C ASP A 61 10.96 4.25 6.96
N ASN A 62 9.79 3.75 7.38
CA ASN A 62 8.61 3.63 6.52
C ASN A 62 7.43 4.56 6.90
N GLY A 63 7.67 5.49 7.82
CA GLY A 63 6.66 6.38 8.42
C GLY A 63 6.37 5.99 9.87
N ASP A 64 5.47 6.74 10.51
CA ASP A 64 5.03 6.47 11.88
C ASP A 64 3.65 5.78 11.89
N PRO A 65 3.32 5.00 12.94
CA PRO A 65 1.98 4.49 13.10
C PRO A 65 0.97 5.62 13.11
N LEU A 66 -0.10 5.46 12.31
CA LEU A 66 -1.11 6.49 12.13
C LEU A 66 -2.34 6.16 12.99
N PRO A 67 -2.67 6.95 14.03
CA PRO A 67 -3.89 6.78 14.79
C PRO A 67 -5.10 7.08 13.89
N VAL A 68 -5.94 6.07 13.67
CA VAL A 68 -7.16 6.21 12.85
C VAL A 68 -8.36 5.59 13.53
N GLU A 69 -9.52 6.20 13.31
CA GLU A 69 -10.82 5.60 13.59
C GLU A 69 -11.50 5.27 12.26
N GLY A 70 -11.79 4.00 12.02
CA GLY A 70 -12.32 3.55 10.73
C GLY A 70 -13.47 2.57 10.88
N ARG A 71 -14.42 2.59 9.94
CA ARG A 71 -15.50 1.62 9.88
C ARG A 71 -15.06 0.37 9.12
N VAL A 72 -15.24 -0.80 9.72
CA VAL A 72 -14.93 -2.09 9.09
C VAL A 72 -15.95 -2.36 7.98
N ARG A 73 -15.55 -2.18 6.72
CA ARG A 73 -16.44 -2.31 5.56
C ARG A 73 -16.53 -3.76 5.06
N LEU A 74 -15.43 -4.48 5.12
CA LEU A 74 -15.31 -5.85 4.61
C LEU A 74 -14.19 -6.61 5.34
N ILE A 75 -14.37 -7.91 5.53
CA ILE A 75 -13.33 -8.85 6.00
C ILE A 75 -13.26 -10.00 5.00
N SER A 76 -12.06 -10.42 4.61
CA SER A 76 -11.85 -11.53 3.67
C SER A 76 -10.62 -12.37 4.02
N ASP A 77 -10.42 -13.47 3.29
CA ASP A 77 -9.21 -14.29 3.33
C ASP A 77 -8.08 -13.74 2.43
N GLY A 78 -8.30 -12.57 1.80
CA GLY A 78 -7.33 -11.90 0.94
C GLY A 78 -7.01 -12.62 -0.37
N SER A 79 -7.74 -13.68 -0.73
CA SER A 79 -7.44 -14.49 -1.91
C SER A 79 -8.05 -13.91 -3.18
N TYR A 80 -7.23 -13.68 -4.21
CA TYR A 80 -7.71 -13.24 -5.51
C TYR A 80 -6.80 -13.68 -6.66
N ARG A 81 -7.28 -13.54 -7.90
CA ARG A 81 -6.53 -13.90 -9.10
C ARG A 81 -6.29 -12.69 -9.97
N ASN A 82 -5.05 -12.52 -10.45
CA ASN A 82 -4.72 -11.44 -11.36
C ASN A 82 -5.34 -11.69 -12.75
N TYR A 83 -5.92 -10.64 -13.34
CA TYR A 83 -6.47 -10.65 -14.71
C TYR A 83 -5.81 -9.63 -15.64
N GLY A 84 -5.06 -8.69 -15.09
CA GLY A 84 -4.24 -7.72 -15.79
C GLY A 84 -3.09 -8.36 -16.57
N PRO A 85 -2.26 -7.54 -17.25
CA PRO A 85 -1.14 -8.04 -18.04
C PRO A 85 -0.02 -8.64 -17.18
N MET A 86 0.28 -8.02 -16.04
CA MET A 86 1.33 -8.49 -15.13
C MET A 86 0.86 -9.70 -14.33
N SER A 87 1.65 -10.78 -14.35
CA SER A 87 1.39 -12.02 -13.60
C SER A 87 -0.03 -12.58 -13.82
N ARG A 88 -0.56 -12.47 -15.04
CA ARG A 88 -1.91 -12.93 -15.39
C ARG A 88 -2.16 -14.37 -14.95
N GLY A 89 -3.26 -14.59 -14.23
CA GLY A 89 -3.68 -15.91 -13.75
C GLY A 89 -2.93 -16.38 -12.49
N LEU A 90 -1.98 -15.61 -11.98
CA LEU A 90 -1.36 -15.89 -10.69
C LEU A 90 -2.43 -15.76 -9.60
N GLN A 91 -2.47 -16.75 -8.70
CA GLN A 91 -3.22 -16.67 -7.47
C GLN A 91 -2.41 -15.87 -6.46
N VAL A 92 -3.05 -14.87 -5.88
CA VAL A 92 -2.50 -13.98 -4.85
C VAL A 92 -3.26 -14.20 -3.55
N ASN A 93 -2.59 -13.98 -2.43
CA ASN A 93 -3.16 -14.03 -1.10
C ASN A 93 -2.57 -12.92 -0.23
N LEU A 94 -3.40 -11.97 0.19
CA LEU A 94 -3.06 -10.87 1.10
C LEU A 94 -3.05 -11.30 2.58
N GLY A 95 -3.26 -12.59 2.84
CA GLY A 95 -3.59 -13.11 4.16
C GLY A 95 -4.96 -12.63 4.64
N ARG A 96 -5.23 -12.75 5.94
CA ARG A 96 -6.46 -12.18 6.50
C ARG A 96 -6.46 -10.68 6.19
N THR A 97 -7.58 -10.19 5.67
CA THR A 97 -7.66 -8.84 5.13
C THR A 97 -8.92 -8.16 5.64
N ALA A 98 -8.80 -6.88 5.97
CA ALA A 98 -9.92 -6.00 6.27
C ALA A 98 -9.90 -4.79 5.35
N VAL A 99 -11.07 -4.23 5.05
CA VAL A 99 -11.20 -2.90 4.46
C VAL A 99 -11.73 -1.97 5.53
N LEU A 100 -10.95 -0.95 5.86
CA LEU A 100 -11.33 0.12 6.77
C LEU A 100 -11.73 1.33 5.93
N GLU A 101 -12.92 1.86 6.17
CA GLU A 101 -13.35 3.14 5.62
C GLU A 101 -13.02 4.23 6.65
N ILE A 102 -12.10 5.13 6.30
CA ILE A 102 -11.54 6.18 7.16
C ILE A 102 -11.78 7.51 6.45
N ASP A 103 -12.68 8.34 6.99
CA ASP A 103 -13.04 9.66 6.45
C ASP A 103 -13.25 9.68 4.92
N GLY A 104 -13.99 8.71 4.38
CA GLY A 104 -14.27 8.60 2.94
C GLY A 104 -13.18 7.94 2.10
N ILE A 105 -12.14 7.39 2.72
CA ILE A 105 -11.07 6.62 2.08
C ILE A 105 -11.22 5.13 2.42
N ASP A 106 -11.35 4.28 1.40
CA ASP A 106 -11.31 2.82 1.56
C ASP A 106 -9.84 2.33 1.61
N VAL A 107 -9.39 1.88 2.78
CA VAL A 107 -8.03 1.38 2.99
C VAL A 107 -8.07 -0.14 3.11
N VAL A 108 -7.38 -0.83 2.18
CA VAL A 108 -7.17 -2.27 2.28
C VAL A 108 -6.02 -2.53 3.24
N VAL A 109 -6.28 -3.31 4.29
CA VAL A 109 -5.31 -3.70 5.31
C VAL A 109 -5.15 -5.22 5.27
N GLY A 110 -3.94 -5.71 4.98
CA GLY A 110 -3.64 -7.13 4.83
C GLY A 110 -2.62 -7.64 5.84
N SER A 111 -2.59 -8.94 6.09
CA SER A 111 -1.58 -9.56 6.95
C SER A 111 -0.31 -9.98 6.20
N HIS A 112 -0.36 -10.06 4.87
CA HIS A 112 0.80 -10.37 4.01
C HIS A 112 1.09 -9.22 3.04
N ARG A 113 2.39 -9.04 2.76
CA ARG A 113 2.89 -8.15 1.72
C ARG A 113 2.51 -8.65 0.33
N GLN A 114 2.01 -7.75 -0.51
CA GLN A 114 1.74 -8.00 -1.90
C GLN A 114 1.70 -6.71 -2.72
N GLN A 115 2.62 -6.60 -3.68
CA GLN A 115 2.63 -5.49 -4.62
C GLN A 115 1.30 -5.38 -5.41
N PRO A 116 0.58 -4.25 -5.32
CA PRO A 116 -0.71 -4.07 -5.99
C PRO A 116 -0.50 -3.63 -7.45
N TYR A 117 -0.21 -4.59 -8.33
CA TYR A 117 -0.05 -4.35 -9.77
C TYR A 117 -1.27 -4.73 -10.62
N ASP A 118 -2.36 -5.17 -9.99
CA ASP A 118 -3.60 -5.57 -10.64
C ASP A 118 -4.81 -4.94 -9.94
N PRO A 119 -5.79 -4.38 -10.68
CA PRO A 119 -7.03 -3.84 -10.11
C PRO A 119 -7.82 -4.84 -9.26
N GLU A 120 -7.61 -6.15 -9.43
CA GLU A 120 -8.21 -7.16 -8.56
C GLU A 120 -7.78 -7.05 -7.10
N ALA A 121 -6.66 -6.37 -6.79
CA ALA A 121 -6.29 -6.02 -5.40
C ALA A 121 -7.38 -5.17 -4.71
N PHE A 122 -8.16 -4.39 -5.47
CA PHE A 122 -9.31 -3.63 -4.98
C PHE A 122 -10.63 -4.38 -5.17
N ARG A 123 -10.86 -4.91 -6.37
CA ARG A 123 -12.16 -5.52 -6.72
C ARG A 123 -12.48 -6.73 -5.84
N SER A 124 -11.48 -7.55 -5.52
CA SER A 124 -11.65 -8.67 -4.60
C SER A 124 -12.03 -8.25 -3.18
N GLN A 125 -11.69 -7.02 -2.80
CA GLN A 125 -12.01 -6.41 -1.51
C GLN A 125 -13.27 -5.52 -1.58
N GLY A 126 -14.09 -5.71 -2.61
CA GLY A 126 -15.36 -5.01 -2.81
C GLY A 126 -15.22 -3.53 -3.17
N ILE A 127 -14.04 -3.07 -3.58
CA ILE A 127 -13.79 -1.70 -4.01
C ILE A 127 -13.83 -1.69 -5.54
N THR A 128 -14.65 -0.82 -6.13
CA THR A 128 -14.64 -0.61 -7.60
C THR A 128 -13.64 0.51 -7.93
N PRO A 129 -12.43 0.20 -8.41
CA PRO A 129 -11.39 1.19 -8.63
C PRO A 129 -11.79 2.28 -9.63
N GLU A 130 -12.61 1.95 -10.63
CA GLU A 130 -13.12 2.89 -11.65
C GLU A 130 -14.06 3.96 -11.08
N ARG A 131 -14.56 3.77 -9.87
CA ARG A 131 -15.44 4.73 -9.19
C ARG A 131 -14.70 5.66 -8.24
N GLN A 132 -13.41 5.40 -8.00
CA GLN A 132 -12.61 6.20 -7.09
C GLN A 132 -12.05 7.42 -7.82
N ARG A 133 -12.01 8.56 -7.14
CA ARG A 133 -11.32 9.77 -7.59
C ARG A 133 -9.81 9.62 -7.52
N VAL A 134 -9.33 8.90 -6.50
CA VAL A 134 -7.90 8.67 -6.25
C VAL A 134 -7.67 7.19 -5.93
N LEU A 135 -6.66 6.60 -6.56
CA LEU A 135 -6.15 5.28 -6.24
C LEU A 135 -4.70 5.44 -5.78
N VAL A 136 -4.38 4.93 -4.59
CA VAL A 136 -3.02 4.89 -4.05
C VAL A 136 -2.50 3.47 -4.14
N LEU A 137 -1.34 3.34 -4.79
CA LEU A 137 -0.67 2.06 -5.03
C LEU A 137 0.78 2.12 -4.57
N LYS A 138 1.22 1.05 -3.92
CA LYS A 138 2.61 0.84 -3.49
C LYS A 138 3.40 0.07 -4.55
N SER A 139 3.67 0.73 -5.67
CA SER A 139 4.37 0.14 -6.83
C SER A 139 5.14 1.21 -7.61
N THR A 140 6.21 0.82 -8.31
CA THR A 140 7.04 1.72 -9.12
C THR A 140 6.67 1.67 -10.60
N VAL A 141 6.49 0.47 -11.18
CA VAL A 141 6.24 0.31 -12.63
C VAL A 141 5.17 -0.73 -12.93
N HIS A 142 5.12 -1.85 -12.21
CA HIS A 142 4.29 -3.00 -12.59
C HIS A 142 2.79 -2.71 -12.67
N TYR A 143 2.28 -1.73 -11.91
CA TYR A 143 0.88 -1.34 -11.96
C TYR A 143 0.46 -0.68 -13.29
N ARG A 144 1.41 -0.04 -14.00
CA ARG A 144 1.10 0.83 -15.13
C ARG A 144 0.27 0.15 -16.21
N ALA A 145 0.65 -1.07 -16.60
CA ALA A 145 -0.03 -1.81 -17.66
C ALA A 145 -1.52 -2.12 -17.34
N ALA A 146 -1.88 -2.24 -16.06
CA ALA A 146 -3.24 -2.56 -15.64
C ALA A 146 -4.07 -1.32 -15.26
N PHE A 147 -3.43 -0.29 -14.69
CA PHE A 147 -4.11 0.90 -14.17
C PHE A 147 -4.06 2.12 -15.09
N GLU A 148 -2.99 2.35 -15.88
CA GLU A 148 -2.94 3.52 -16.79
C GLU A 148 -4.14 3.61 -17.75
N PRO A 149 -4.65 2.51 -18.32
CA PRO A 149 -5.82 2.59 -19.20
C PRO A 149 -7.12 3.02 -18.50
N MET A 150 -7.18 2.99 -17.16
CA MET A 150 -8.39 3.27 -16.39
C MET A 150 -8.36 4.60 -15.63
N VAL A 151 -7.21 5.28 -15.58
CA VAL A 151 -7.04 6.54 -14.84
C VAL A 151 -6.75 7.72 -15.77
N GLY A 152 -7.18 8.92 -15.38
CA GLY A 152 -6.91 10.13 -16.17
C GLY A 152 -5.48 10.66 -16.05
N ALA A 153 -4.80 10.37 -14.94
CA ALA A 153 -3.42 10.77 -14.71
C ALA A 153 -2.76 9.83 -13.70
N VAL A 154 -1.45 9.67 -13.85
CA VAL A 154 -0.58 8.98 -12.89
C VAL A 154 0.35 10.01 -12.26
N ARG A 155 0.43 10.00 -10.93
CA ARG A 155 1.34 10.86 -10.16
C ARG A 155 2.23 9.98 -9.31
N GLU A 156 3.54 10.09 -9.55
CA GLU A 156 4.54 9.46 -8.71
C GLU A 156 4.75 10.32 -7.47
N VAL A 157 4.64 9.69 -6.30
CA VAL A 157 4.78 10.34 -5.00
C VAL A 157 6.02 9.79 -4.32
N GLU A 158 6.94 10.70 -4.00
CA GLU A 158 8.06 10.44 -3.11
C GLU A 158 7.53 10.36 -1.67
N ALA A 159 7.94 9.32 -0.97
CA ALA A 159 7.62 9.08 0.44
C ALA A 159 8.86 8.42 1.08
N PRO A 160 9.00 8.43 2.41
CA PRO A 160 9.95 7.56 3.11
C PRO A 160 9.74 6.09 2.75
N GLY A 161 10.79 5.29 2.88
CA GLY A 161 10.72 3.84 2.71
C GLY A 161 12.02 3.20 2.21
N LEU A 162 12.12 1.88 2.41
CA LEU A 162 13.33 1.11 2.16
C LEU A 162 13.66 0.88 0.67
N CYS A 163 12.72 1.18 -0.24
CA CYS A 163 12.91 1.11 -1.69
C CYS A 163 13.12 2.51 -2.30
N HIS A 164 13.74 3.44 -1.56
CA HIS A 164 14.02 4.78 -2.04
C HIS A 164 15.05 4.76 -3.21
N PRO A 165 14.84 5.52 -4.30
CA PRO A 165 15.77 5.52 -5.44
C PRO A 165 17.11 6.22 -5.17
N ASP A 166 17.14 7.14 -4.19
CA ASP A 166 18.37 7.79 -3.73
C ASP A 166 19.14 6.87 -2.78
N LEU A 167 20.22 6.27 -3.29
CA LEU A 167 21.08 5.36 -2.55
C LEU A 167 21.86 6.06 -1.43
N SER A 168 22.06 7.39 -1.49
CA SER A 168 22.79 8.12 -0.46
C SER A 168 22.08 8.14 0.91
N ARG A 169 20.80 7.74 0.94
CA ARG A 169 19.99 7.65 2.16
C ARG A 169 20.26 6.41 3.01
N PHE A 170 21.06 5.47 2.51
CA PHE A 170 21.34 4.22 3.20
C PHE A 170 22.83 4.08 3.52
N ASP A 171 23.12 3.54 4.70
CA ASP A 171 24.48 3.27 5.16
C ASP A 171 24.98 1.90 4.66
N TYR A 172 25.67 1.89 3.51
CA TYR A 172 26.22 0.66 2.93
C TYR A 172 27.63 0.33 3.45
N GLU A 173 27.76 -0.78 4.19
CA GLU A 173 29.03 -1.22 4.80
C GLU A 173 29.84 -2.24 3.96
N HIS A 174 29.16 -3.11 3.21
CA HIS A 174 29.79 -4.27 2.54
C HIS A 174 29.68 -4.26 1.01
N VAL A 175 29.39 -3.10 0.43
CA VAL A 175 29.38 -2.92 -1.03
C VAL A 175 30.81 -2.80 -1.56
N PRO A 176 31.12 -3.33 -2.76
CA PRO A 176 32.40 -3.10 -3.40
C PRO A 176 32.57 -1.60 -3.67
N ARG A 177 33.74 -1.04 -3.34
CA ARG A 177 34.06 0.38 -3.57
C ARG A 177 35.34 0.52 -4.42
N PRO A 178 35.44 1.54 -5.29
CA PRO A 178 34.48 2.63 -5.47
C PRO A 178 33.24 2.21 -6.28
N LEU A 179 32.08 2.80 -5.97
CA LEU A 179 30.80 2.50 -6.61
C LEU A 179 29.98 3.78 -6.83
N TYR A 180 29.81 4.20 -8.08
CA TYR A 180 28.87 5.27 -8.43
C TYR A 180 27.42 4.79 -8.19
N PRO A 181 26.52 5.57 -7.57
CA PRO A 181 26.66 6.97 -7.14
C PRO A 181 27.08 7.16 -5.66
N LEU A 182 27.44 6.09 -4.93
CA LEU A 182 27.84 6.20 -3.51
C LEU A 182 29.20 6.87 -3.33
N ASP A 183 30.11 6.65 -4.27
CA ASP A 183 31.42 7.30 -4.35
C ASP A 183 31.45 8.13 -5.66
N GLU A 184 31.53 9.47 -5.56
CA GLU A 184 31.47 10.39 -6.72
C GLU A 184 32.63 10.21 -7.72
N ASP A 185 33.77 9.72 -7.22
CA ASP A 185 35.01 9.53 -7.98
C ASP A 185 35.15 8.12 -8.63
N ALA A 186 34.09 7.30 -8.59
CA ALA A 186 34.07 5.91 -9.08
C ALA A 186 34.08 5.76 -10.61
#